data_AF-A0A212D9F3-F1
#
_entry.id   AF-A0A212D9F3-F1
#
_cell.length_a   1.000
_cell.length_b   1.000
_cell.length_c   1.000
_cell.angle_alpha   90.00
_cell.angle_beta   90.00
_cell.angle_gamma   90.00
#
_symmetry.space_group_name_H-M   'P 1'
#
loop_
_entity.id
_entity.type
_entity.pdbx_description
1 polymer ?
#
loop_
_entity_poly.entity_id
_entity_poly.type
_entity_poly.pdbx_seq_one_letter_code
_entity_poly.pdbx_strand_id
1 'polypeptide(L)'
;MPKVFDLDLVRKHLGQGISPTSVVLLQELERFNKLVIRMARSLAELQRALAGEVGMSSELDDVARSLFLGQIPNIWRKLAPDTLKSLGNWMLYFLRRFNQYTT
;
A
#
# COMPACT_ATOMS: atom_id res chain seq x y z
N MET A 1 -0.59 -1.24 -10.09
CA MET A 1 -0.56 -1.40 -8.61
C MET A 1 -0.43 -2.88 -8.29
N PRO A 2 0.36 -3.29 -7.28
CA PRO A 2 0.43 -4.68 -6.83
C PRO A 2 -0.95 -5.21 -6.43
N LYS A 3 -1.15 -6.52 -6.57
CA LYS A 3 -2.38 -7.19 -6.10
C LYS A 3 -2.29 -7.44 -4.59
N VAL A 4 -3.45 -7.57 -3.95
CA VAL A 4 -3.52 -7.99 -2.56
C VAL A 4 -3.21 -9.48 -2.42
N PHE A 5 -2.60 -9.87 -1.32
CA PHE A 5 -2.33 -11.25 -0.96
C PHE A 5 -3.57 -11.91 -0.34
N ASP A 6 -3.87 -13.14 -0.75
CA ASP A 6 -4.88 -13.97 -0.10
C ASP A 6 -4.25 -14.62 1.15
N LEU A 7 -4.54 -14.04 2.33
CA LEU A 7 -3.96 -14.49 3.59
C LEU A 7 -4.43 -15.90 3.99
N ASP A 8 -5.63 -16.30 3.60
CA ASP A 8 -6.14 -17.64 3.91
C ASP A 8 -5.42 -18.70 3.07
N LEU A 9 -5.18 -18.39 1.79
CA LEU A 9 -4.38 -19.25 0.92
C LEU A 9 -2.93 -19.35 1.38
N VAL A 10 -2.32 -18.24 1.80
CA VAL A 10 -0.94 -18.23 2.33
C VAL A 10 -0.87 -19.02 3.65
N ARG A 11 -1.83 -18.82 4.56
CA ARG A 11 -1.89 -19.56 5.81
C ARG A 11 -2.05 -21.07 5.60
N LYS A 12 -2.84 -21.48 4.61
CA LYS A 12 -2.96 -22.90 4.20
C LYS A 12 -1.64 -23.47 3.70
N HIS A 13 -0.89 -22.71 2.89
CA HIS A 13 0.43 -23.12 2.39
C HIS A 13 1.47 -23.27 3.50
N LEU A 14 1.42 -22.42 4.54
CA LEU A 14 2.33 -22.50 5.69
C LEU A 14 2.05 -23.71 6.60
N GLY A 15 0.89 -24.35 6.47
CA GLY A 15 0.54 -25.56 7.20
C GLY A 15 0.23 -25.34 8.69
N GLN A 16 0.18 -26.43 9.45
CA GLN A 16 -0.23 -26.43 10.86
C GLN A 16 0.88 -26.01 11.83
N GLY A 17 2.15 -26.01 11.39
CA GLY A 17 3.32 -25.65 12.18
C GLY A 17 3.77 -24.21 11.98
N ILE A 18 2.88 -23.24 12.22
CA ILE A 18 3.17 -21.81 12.00
C ILE A 18 4.31 -21.37 12.94
N SER A 19 5.49 -21.17 12.36
CA SER A 19 6.65 -20.62 13.08
C SER A 19 6.43 -19.14 13.43
N PRO A 20 7.16 -18.58 14.42
CA PRO A 20 7.13 -17.15 14.69
C PRO A 20 7.42 -16.28 13.45
N THR A 21 8.34 -16.72 12.58
CA THR A 21 8.63 -16.04 11.31
C THR A 21 7.46 -16.05 10.34
N SER A 22 6.68 -17.13 10.32
CA SER A 22 5.45 -17.25 9.51
C SER A 22 4.36 -16.29 10.01
N VAL A 23 4.23 -16.13 11.34
CA VAL A 23 3.30 -15.13 11.92
C VAL A 23 3.69 -13.72 11.51
N VAL A 24 4.98 -13.37 11.59
CA VAL A 24 5.48 -12.05 11.17
C VAL A 24 5.20 -11.81 9.69
N LEU A 25 5.42 -12.82 8.83
CA LEU A 25 5.09 -12.70 7.41
C LEU A 25 3.60 -12.41 7.20
N LEU A 26 2.70 -13.16 7.83
CA LEU A 26 1.26 -12.94 7.69
C LEU A 26 0.83 -11.53 8.11
N GLN A 27 1.40 -11.01 9.21
CA GLN A 27 1.17 -9.64 9.67
C GLN A 27 1.69 -8.59 8.68
N GLU A 28 2.89 -8.82 8.14
CA GLU A 28 3.48 -7.94 7.12
C GLU A 28 2.62 -7.91 5.85
N LEU A 29 2.13 -9.07 5.37
CA LEU A 29 1.23 -9.15 4.21
C LEU A 29 -0.12 -8.46 4.48
N GLU A 30 -0.66 -8.59 5.69
CA GLU A 30 -1.88 -7.88 6.08
C GLU A 30 -1.70 -6.36 6.03
N ARG A 31 -0.58 -5.85 6.57
CA ARG A 31 -0.23 -4.42 6.50
C ARG A 31 -0.03 -3.98 5.05
N PHE A 32 0.64 -4.79 4.24
CA PHE A 32 0.86 -4.53 2.82
C PHE A 32 -0.49 -4.41 2.08
N ASN A 33 -1.43 -5.32 2.34
CA ASN A 33 -2.77 -5.28 1.77
C ASN A 33 -3.52 -4.00 2.14
N LYS A 34 -3.51 -3.60 3.41
CA LYS A 34 -4.15 -2.35 3.87
C LYS A 34 -3.60 -1.14 3.10
N LEU A 35 -2.28 -1.07 2.93
CA LEU A 35 -1.64 -0.02 2.17
C LEU A 35 -2.03 -0.05 0.68
N VAL A 36 -1.95 -1.21 0.01
CA VAL A 36 -2.33 -1.37 -1.42
C VAL A 36 -3.77 -0.93 -1.66
N ILE A 37 -4.70 -1.40 -0.83
CA ILE A 37 -6.12 -1.05 -0.93
C ILE A 37 -6.31 0.46 -0.75
N ARG A 38 -5.63 1.05 0.24
CA ARG A 38 -5.73 2.48 0.52
C ARG A 38 -5.21 3.32 -0.64
N MET A 39 -4.08 2.94 -1.21
CA MET A 39 -3.50 3.57 -2.39
C MET A 39 -4.44 3.47 -3.60
N ALA A 40 -4.95 2.28 -3.91
CA ALA A 40 -5.85 2.07 -5.03
C ALA A 40 -7.14 2.90 -4.90
N ARG A 41 -7.77 2.91 -3.73
CA ARG A 41 -8.99 3.70 -3.48
C ARG A 41 -8.74 5.21 -3.58
N SER A 42 -7.69 5.71 -2.93
CA SER A 42 -7.39 7.15 -2.97
C SER A 42 -7.03 7.63 -4.37
N LEU A 43 -6.32 6.83 -5.17
CA LEU A 43 -6.03 7.17 -6.56
C LEU A 43 -7.29 7.15 -7.44
N ALA A 44 -8.17 6.17 -7.27
CA ALA A 44 -9.44 6.09 -8.00
C ALA A 44 -10.34 7.28 -7.67
N GLU A 45 -10.51 7.61 -6.38
CA GLU A 45 -11.31 8.76 -5.96
C GLU A 45 -10.70 10.09 -6.43
N LEU A 46 -9.36 10.22 -6.42
CA LEU A 46 -8.70 11.39 -6.99
C LEU A 46 -8.97 11.53 -8.49
N GLN A 47 -8.93 10.45 -9.26
CA GLN A 47 -9.26 10.48 -10.70
C GLN A 47 -10.69 10.94 -10.94
N ARG A 48 -11.65 10.43 -10.15
CA ARG A 48 -13.06 10.83 -10.21
C ARG A 48 -13.25 12.30 -9.81
N ALA A 49 -12.52 12.76 -8.80
CA ALA A 49 -12.56 14.16 -8.36
C ALA A 49 -12.04 15.11 -9.46
N LEU A 50 -10.95 14.74 -10.12
CA LEU A 50 -10.38 15.50 -11.24
C LEU A 50 -11.31 15.50 -12.47
N ALA A 51 -12.10 14.45 -12.66
CA ALA A 51 -13.14 14.38 -13.69
C ALA A 51 -14.42 15.16 -13.33
N GLY A 52 -14.52 15.71 -12.10
CA GLY A 52 -15.69 16.43 -11.62
C GLY A 52 -16.85 15.53 -11.17
N GLU A 53 -16.63 14.21 -11.06
CA GLU A 53 -17.65 13.25 -10.65
C GLU A 53 -17.90 13.24 -9.13
N VAL A 54 -16.87 13.59 -8.34
CA VAL A 54 -16.94 13.70 -6.88
C VAL A 54 -16.27 14.99 -6.42
N GLY A 55 -16.66 15.50 -5.26
CA GLY A 55 -16.06 16.71 -4.69
C GLY A 55 -14.64 16.48 -4.17
N MET A 56 -13.77 17.48 -4.34
CA MET A 56 -12.40 17.46 -3.81
C MET A 56 -12.42 17.63 -2.29
N SER A 57 -12.03 16.60 -1.55
CA SER A 57 -11.87 16.67 -0.09
C SER A 57 -10.45 17.15 0.28
N SER A 58 -10.27 17.59 1.53
CA SER A 58 -8.93 17.96 2.03
C SER A 58 -7.93 16.80 1.97
N GLU A 59 -8.42 15.57 2.09
CA GLU A 59 -7.60 14.38 1.95
C GLU A 59 -7.16 14.16 0.49
N LEU A 60 -8.07 14.30 -0.47
CA LEU A 60 -7.74 14.16 -1.89
C LEU A 60 -6.80 15.27 -2.36
N ASP A 61 -6.95 16.48 -1.81
CA ASP A 61 -6.03 17.60 -2.06
C ASP A 61 -4.61 17.31 -1.53
N ASP A 62 -4.47 16.79 -0.32
CA ASP A 62 -3.18 16.34 0.22
C ASP A 62 -2.54 15.25 -0.65
N VAL A 63 -3.34 14.29 -1.13
CA VAL A 63 -2.86 13.24 -2.05
C VAL A 63 -2.38 13.86 -3.35
N ALA A 64 -3.19 14.70 -4.00
CA ALA A 64 -2.83 15.34 -5.26
C ALA A 64 -1.54 16.15 -5.14
N ARG A 65 -1.46 17.01 -4.11
CA ARG A 65 -0.30 17.84 -3.83
C ARG A 65 0.95 17.00 -3.51
N SER A 66 0.83 15.99 -2.67
CA SER A 66 1.96 15.12 -2.31
C SER A 66 2.51 14.41 -3.53
N LEU A 67 1.64 13.84 -4.37
CA LEU A 67 2.04 13.16 -5.60
C LEU A 67 2.72 14.12 -6.58
N PHE A 68 2.18 15.32 -6.75
CA PHE A 68 2.77 16.36 -7.59
C PHE A 68 4.18 16.76 -7.13
N LEU A 69 4.39 16.86 -5.81
CA LEU A 69 5.69 17.18 -5.20
C LEU A 69 6.65 15.97 -5.09
N GLY A 70 6.25 14.79 -5.58
CA GLY A 70 7.08 13.58 -5.47
C GLY A 70 7.25 13.08 -4.03
N GLN A 71 6.27 13.36 -3.17
CA GLN A 71 6.21 12.93 -1.78
C GLN A 71 5.17 11.83 -1.58
N ILE A 72 5.36 11.01 -0.55
CA ILE A 72 4.39 9.99 -0.16
C ILE A 72 3.21 10.70 0.55
N PRO A 73 1.97 10.58 0.05
CA PRO A 73 0.77 11.10 0.72
C PRO A 73 0.67 10.67 2.17
N ASN A 74 0.18 11.54 3.05
CA ASN A 74 0.15 11.29 4.49
C ASN A 74 -0.67 10.06 4.86
N ILE A 75 -1.78 9.85 4.15
CA ILE A 75 -2.66 8.69 4.32
C ILE A 75 -2.01 7.35 3.96
N TRP A 76 -1.01 7.36 3.08
CA TRP A 76 -0.23 6.17 2.73
C TRP A 76 0.90 6.01 3.74
N ARG A 77 1.53 7.12 4.14
CA ARG A 77 2.61 7.15 5.13
C ARG A 77 2.19 6.54 6.47
N LYS A 78 0.94 6.78 6.92
CA LYS A 78 0.36 6.16 8.13
C LYS A 78 0.29 4.62 8.08
N LEU A 79 0.32 4.02 6.89
CA LEU A 79 0.25 2.57 6.70
C LEU A 79 1.58 1.98 6.23
N ALA A 80 2.48 2.81 5.72
CA ALA A 80 3.81 2.42 5.27
C ALA A 80 4.80 2.36 6.45
N PRO A 81 5.90 1.62 6.32
CA PRO A 81 7.03 1.76 7.24
C PRO A 81 7.58 3.19 7.25
N ASP A 82 8.05 3.64 8.41
CA ASP A 82 8.67 4.96 8.54
C ASP A 82 9.83 5.12 7.56
N THR A 83 9.79 6.21 6.79
CA THR A 83 10.72 6.41 5.68
C THR A 83 10.93 7.88 5.34
N LEU A 84 12.16 8.21 4.95
CA LEU A 84 12.55 9.51 4.40
C LEU A 84 12.74 9.45 2.87
N LYS A 85 12.33 8.35 2.22
CA LYS A 85 12.46 8.19 0.77
C LYS A 85 11.51 9.14 0.04
N SER A 86 11.96 9.70 -1.08
CA SER A 86 11.07 10.31 -2.07
C SER A 86 10.09 9.28 -2.62
N LEU A 87 8.97 9.73 -3.19
CA LEU A 87 7.93 8.85 -3.74
C LEU A 87 8.50 7.84 -4.74
N GLY A 88 9.32 8.29 -5.68
CA GLY A 88 9.93 7.42 -6.69
C GLY A 88 10.79 6.30 -6.06
N ASN A 89 11.69 6.67 -5.14
CA ASN A 89 12.53 5.70 -4.43
C ASN A 89 11.73 4.77 -3.52
N TRP A 90 10.67 5.28 -2.91
CA TRP A 90 9.76 4.48 -2.09
C TRP A 90 8.97 3.48 -2.93
N MET A 91 8.48 3.87 -4.11
CA MET A 91 7.79 2.97 -5.03
C MET A 91 8.70 1.83 -5.51
N LEU A 92 9.98 2.10 -5.79
CA LEU A 92 10.95 1.05 -6.12
C LEU A 92 11.14 0.07 -4.95
N TYR A 93 11.28 0.59 -3.73
CA TYR A 93 11.35 -0.24 -2.51
C TYR A 93 10.08 -1.07 -2.32
N PHE A 94 8.91 -0.46 -2.48
CA PHE A 94 7.62 -1.09 -2.31
C PHE A 94 7.40 -2.25 -3.29
N LEU A 95 7.74 -2.05 -4.57
CA LEU A 95 7.68 -3.10 -5.59
C LEU A 95 8.68 -4.23 -5.33
N ARG A 96 9.89 -3.91 -4.86
CA ARG A 96 10.86 -4.93 -4.44
C ARG A 96 10.33 -5.79 -3.29
N ARG A 97 9.66 -5.19 -2.30
CA ARG A 97 9.02 -5.95 -1.19
C ARG A 97 7.89 -6.82 -1.68
N PHE A 98 7.05 -6.33 -2.60
CA PHE A 98 6.02 -7.14 -3.22
C PHE A 98 6.59 -8.39 -3.91
N ASN A 99 7.66 -8.22 -4.71
CA ASN A 99 8.33 -9.33 -5.37
C ASN A 99 8.95 -10.31 -4.37
N GLN A 100 9.53 -9.81 -3.27
CA GLN A 100 10.06 -10.65 -2.19
C GLN A 100 9.00 -11.55 -1.55
N TYR A 101 7.75 -11.10 -1.45
CA TYR A 101 6.65 -11.89 -0.89
C TYR A 101 6.00 -12.85 -1.90
N THR A 102 6.23 -12.63 -3.19
CA THR A 102 5.65 -13.44 -4.27
C THR A 102 6.58 -14.55 -4.74
N THR A 103 7.88 -14.41 -4.44
CA THR A 103 8.91 -15.42 -4.73
C THR A 103 8.96 -16.42 -3.58
#